data_AF-A0A3D5PJ43-F1
#
_entry.id   AF-A0A3D5PJ43-F1
#
_cell.length_a   1.000
_cell.length_b   1.000
_cell.length_c   1.000
_cell.angle_alpha   90.00
_cell.angle_beta   90.00
_cell.angle_gamma   90.00
#
_symmetry.space_group_name_H-M   'P 1'
#
loop_
_entity.id
_entity.type
_entity.pdbx_description
1 polymer ?
#
loop_
_entity_poly.entity_id
_entity_poly.type
_entity_poly.pdbx_seq_one_letter_code
_entity_poly.pdbx_strand_id
1 'polypeptide(L)' 'LARDHVEEGEIIPLSMGSSGQVLDAFSLCKGKQAADIRKAGYYLSLGERDPDVAGLSVPVLGLEGELLGAVSL' A
#
# COMPACT_ATOMS: atom_id res chain seq x y z
N LEU A 1 -15.11 16.65 -3.90
CA LEU A 1 -13.71 16.22 -4.11
C LEU A 1 -13.20 15.81 -2.75
N ALA A 2 -13.33 14.53 -2.41
CA ALA A 2 -12.76 13.99 -1.19
C ALA A 2 -11.24 13.91 -1.38
N ARG A 3 -10.48 14.39 -0.40
CA ARG A 3 -9.02 14.21 -0.33
C ARG A 3 -8.74 13.69 1.05
N ASP A 4 -8.25 12.45 1.11
CA ASP A 4 -7.73 11.89 2.35
C ASP A 4 -6.46 12.64 2.75
N HIS A 5 -6.31 12.94 4.03
CA HIS A 5 -5.16 13.68 4.56
C HIS A 5 -4.46 12.75 5.56
N VAL A 6 -3.32 12.22 5.15
CA VAL A 6 -2.44 11.49 6.05
C VAL A 6 -1.47 12.50 6.67
N GLU A 7 -1.40 12.51 8.00
CA GLU A 7 -0.47 13.35 8.73
C GLU A 7 0.88 12.65 8.91
N GLU A 8 1.97 13.40 8.91
CA GLU A 8 3.29 12.82 9.20
C GLU A 8 3.31 12.23 10.62
N GLY A 9 3.79 10.98 10.74
CA GLY A 9 3.82 10.26 12.02
C GLY A 9 2.52 9.58 12.40
N GLU A 10 1.47 9.67 11.57
CA GLU A 10 0.24 8.91 11.77
C GLU A 10 0.47 7.39 11.66
N ILE A 11 -0.06 6.62 12.61
CA ILE A 11 0.04 5.16 12.63
C ILE A 11 -1.31 4.56 12.23
N ILE A 12 -1.31 3.78 11.16
CA ILE A 12 -2.50 3.19 10.55
C ILE A 12 -2.32 1.66 10.47
N PRO A 13 -3.38 0.84 10.62
CA PRO A 13 -3.27 -0.61 10.48
C PRO A 13 -2.71 -1.02 9.11
N LEU A 14 -1.72 -1.93 9.13
CA LEU A 14 -1.05 -2.43 7.92
C LEU A 14 -2.01 -3.10 6.92
N SER A 15 -3.13 -3.63 7.39
CA SER A 15 -4.12 -4.32 6.54
C SER A 15 -5.07 -3.38 5.78
N MET A 16 -4.99 -2.05 5.96
CA MET A 16 -5.92 -1.09 5.35
C MET A 16 -5.29 -0.07 4.40
N GLY A 17 -5.98 0.16 3.28
CA GLY A 17 -5.61 1.14 2.28
C GLY A 17 -4.43 0.68 1.44
N SER A 18 -4.14 1.46 0.39
CA SER A 18 -3.19 1.03 -0.62
C SER A 18 -1.76 0.84 -0.12
N SER A 19 -1.27 1.75 0.74
CA SER A 19 0.09 1.68 1.27
C SER A 19 0.27 0.49 2.19
N GLY A 20 -0.71 0.22 3.06
CA GLY A 20 -0.70 -0.93 3.94
C GLY A 20 -0.61 -2.24 3.16
N GLN A 21 -1.45 -2.40 2.14
CA GLN A 21 -1.47 -3.59 1.29
C GLN A 21 -0.14 -3.81 0.54
N VAL A 22 0.50 -2.74 0.08
CA VAL A 22 1.85 -2.82 -0.52
C VAL A 22 2.89 -3.22 0.53
N LEU A 23 2.91 -2.54 1.68
CA LEU A 23 3.88 -2.82 2.74
C LEU A 23 3.75 -4.27 3.23
N ASP A 24 2.53 -4.77 3.43
CA ASP A 24 2.27 -6.14 3.85
C ASP A 24 2.74 -7.15 2.80
N ALA A 25 2.38 -6.93 1.53
CA ALA A 25 2.73 -7.79 0.41
C ALA A 25 4.24 -7.87 0.15
N PHE A 26 5.00 -6.83 0.43
CA PHE A 26 6.46 -6.82 0.21
C PHE A 26 7.30 -7.09 1.47
N SER A 27 6.69 -7.08 2.67
CA SER A 27 7.41 -7.38 3.92
C SER A 27 7.31 -8.86 4.31
N LEU A 28 6.13 -9.31 4.73
CA LEU A 28 5.98 -10.55 5.51
C LEU A 28 4.90 -11.47 4.93
N CYS A 29 3.95 -10.91 4.19
CA CYS A 29 2.70 -11.60 3.91
C CYS A 29 2.81 -12.55 2.70
N LYS A 30 2.26 -13.75 2.89
CA LYS A 30 2.20 -14.82 1.89
C LYS A 30 0.74 -15.09 1.53
N GLY A 31 0.52 -15.55 0.31
CA GLY A 31 -0.82 -15.84 -0.19
C GLY A 31 -1.06 -15.23 -1.57
N LYS A 32 -2.26 -15.48 -2.10
CA LYS A 32 -2.60 -15.11 -3.48
C LYS A 32 -2.58 -13.59 -3.69
N GLN A 33 -3.20 -12.82 -2.81
CA GLN A 33 -3.25 -11.35 -2.93
C GLN A 33 -1.85 -10.73 -2.88
N ALA A 34 -1.03 -11.12 -1.89
CA ALA A 34 0.34 -10.63 -1.81
C ALA A 34 1.17 -11.02 -3.05
N ALA A 35 0.96 -12.21 -3.62
CA ALA A 35 1.60 -12.61 -4.87
C ALA A 35 1.12 -11.80 -6.07
N ASP A 36 -0.18 -11.51 -6.15
CA ASP A 36 -0.77 -10.69 -7.20
C ASP A 36 -0.25 -9.24 -7.13
N ILE A 37 -0.15 -8.67 -5.93
CA ILE A 37 0.43 -7.34 -5.69
C ILE A 37 1.91 -7.31 -6.09
N ARG A 38 2.72 -8.29 -5.66
CA ARG A 38 4.13 -8.36 -6.04
C ARG A 38 4.32 -8.52 -7.55
N LYS A 39 3.44 -9.28 -8.20
CA LYS A 39 3.44 -9.44 -9.66
C LYS A 39 3.05 -8.16 -10.39
N ALA A 40 2.07 -7.42 -9.87
CA ALA A 40 1.60 -6.16 -10.45
C ALA A 40 2.57 -5.00 -10.19
N GLY A 41 3.27 -5.00 -9.05
CA GLY A 41 4.15 -3.91 -8.62
C GLY A 41 3.41 -2.73 -8.00
N TYR A 42 2.11 -2.84 -7.75
CA TYR A 42 1.29 -1.80 -7.14
C TYR A 42 0.03 -2.38 -6.47
N TYR A 43 -0.67 -1.56 -5.67
CA TYR A 43 -2.03 -1.84 -5.23
C TYR A 43 -2.92 -0.59 -5.35
N LEU A 44 -4.13 -0.77 -5.87
CA LEU A 44 -5.15 0.26 -5.99
C LEU A 44 -6.28 -0.06 -4.99
N SER A 45 -6.43 0.77 -3.96
CA SER A 45 -7.59 0.73 -3.06
C SER A 45 -8.71 1.59 -3.61
N LEU A 46 -9.93 1.07 -3.61
CA LEU A 46 -11.14 1.81 -4.00
C LEU A 46 -12.11 1.80 -2.83
N GLY A 47 -12.31 2.93 -2.16
CA GLY A 47 -13.29 3.04 -1.11
C GLY A 47 -12.93 2.38 0.23
N GLU A 48 -11.69 1.90 0.40
CA GLU A 48 -11.32 1.08 1.57
C GLU A 48 -11.26 1.86 2.88
N ARG A 49 -10.79 3.12 2.82
CA ARG A 49 -10.73 4.01 4.00
C ARG A 49 -11.94 4.92 4.06
N ASP A 50 -12.25 5.52 2.92
CA ASP A 50 -13.41 6.38 2.72
C ASP A 50 -14.03 5.97 1.36
N PRO A 51 -15.35 5.70 1.28
CA PRO A 51 -16.02 5.28 0.05
C PRO A 51 -15.81 6.20 -1.16
N ASP A 52 -15.54 7.49 -0.93
CA ASP A 52 -15.35 8.50 -1.97
C ASP A 52 -13.87 8.71 -2.34
N VAL A 53 -12.95 7.92 -1.77
CA VAL A 53 -11.51 8.02 -1.98
C VAL A 53 -10.94 6.75 -2.60
N ALA A 54 -10.03 6.95 -3.56
CA ALA A 54 -9.15 5.91 -4.07
C ALA A 54 -7.71 6.21 -3.66
N GLY A 55 -6.88 5.18 -3.56
CA GLY A 55 -5.46 5.29 -3.25
C GLY A 55 -4.65 4.35 -4.12
N LEU A 56 -3.53 4.81 -4.66
CA LEU A 56 -2.61 3.98 -5.43
C LEU A 56 -1.26 3.99 -4.74
N SER A 57 -0.72 2.80 -4.45
CA SER A 57 0.60 2.70 -3.83
C SER A 57 1.52 1.76 -4.59
N VAL A 58 2.81 2.09 -4.56
CA VAL A 58 3.90 1.30 -5.14
C VAL A 58 4.98 1.07 -4.09
N PRO A 59 5.70 -0.06 -4.12
CA PRO A 59 6.81 -0.32 -3.22
C PRO A 59 8.02 0.53 -3.63
N VAL A 60 8.79 0.96 -2.63
CA VAL A 60 10.15 1.46 -2.82
C VAL A 60 11.08 0.31 -2.45
N LEU A 61 11.82 -0.20 -3.41
CA LEU A 61 12.74 -1.32 -3.24
C LEU A 61 14.19 -0.85 -3.30
N GLY A 62 15.03 -1.42 -2.45
CA GLY A 62 16.47 -1.23 -2.51
C GLY A 62 17.13 -2.10 -3.59
N LEU A 63 18.46 -2.05 -3.65
CA LEU A 63 19.24 -2.69 -4.70
C LEU A 63 19.16 -4.23 -4.64
N GLU A 64 18.90 -4.79 -3.46
CA GLU A 64 18.76 -6.24 -3.26
C GLU A 64 17.29 -6.69 -3.30
N GLY A 65 16.37 -5.78 -3.65
CA GLY A 65 14.93 -6.03 -3.69
C GLY A 65 14.26 -6.00 -2.31
N GLU A 66 14.97 -5.55 -1.28
CA GLU A 66 14.43 -5.33 0.06
C GLU A 66 13.46 -4.14 0.06
N LEU A 67 12.39 -4.25 0.83
CA LEU A 67 11.41 -3.17 0.95
C LEU A 67 11.95 -2.04 1.84
N LEU A 68 12.03 -0.83 1.29
CA LEU A 68 12.42 0.39 1.99
C LEU A 68 11.22 1.25 2.40
N GLY A 69 10.07 1.07 1.75
CA GLY A 69 8.84 1.79 2.04
C GLY A 69 7.83 1.70 0.90
N ALA A 70 6.85 2.62 0.87
CA ALA A 70 5.89 2.74 -0.20
C ALA A 70 5.60 4.22 -0.53
N VAL A 71 5.37 4.52 -1.80
CA VAL A 71 4.89 5.84 -2.27
C VAL A 71 3.43 5.73 -2.64
N SER A 72 2.62 6.72 -2.27
CA SER A 72 1.16 6.69 -2.46
C SER A 72 0.63 7.98 -3.09
N LEU A 73 -0.45 7.83 -3.87
CA LEU A 73 -1.25 8.90 -4.46
C LEU A 73 -2.69 8.83 -3.97
#